data_AF-A0A7V7Z802-F1
#
_entry.id   AF-A0A7V7Z802-F1
#
_cell.length_a   1.000
_cell.length_b   1.000
_cell.length_c   1.000
_cell.angle_alpha   90.00
_cell.angle_beta   90.00
_cell.angle_gamma   90.00
#
_symmetry.space_group_name_H-M   'P 1'
#
loop_
_entity.id
_entity.type
_entity.pdbx_description
1 polymer ?
#
loop_
_entity_poly.entity_id
_entity_poly.type
_entity_poly.pdbx_seq_one_letter_code
_entity_poly.pdbx_strand_id
1 'polypeptide(L)'
;MTISIKSLTLSSPANIPAQEKLRLGNSLASSPGNTGSSAAETVSISNSARALYSLGHAGEQPASASDNQAKAAYAKGQRDIYDFGLLIGEGNYSKQDLLPKTDNPDRLALGQQSLDYAIGLSRQPPKHGPNPFEGMARNSLSAVVYDDSGDYTEAERYAAYGELQRQDETYFSSLYAKITNGGDNRQIFKGILDYFDDLPVVEKSAYPDGFRDSIGGLYQEQIEQWGPLALIRQSVEPYFEKRLDSADKTGQSVENTLQAVLEKVIALSSAK
;
A
#
# COMPACT_ATOMS: atom_id res chain seq x y z
N MET A 1 -0.36 -17.71 -37.54
CA MET A 1 -0.81 -18.10 -36.19
C MET A 1 -1.17 -16.82 -35.45
N THR A 2 -2.46 -16.58 -35.28
CA THR A 2 -3.04 -15.40 -34.63
C THR A 2 -3.01 -15.59 -33.12
N ILE A 3 -2.17 -14.82 -32.43
CA ILE A 3 -2.10 -14.86 -30.96
C ILE A 3 -3.17 -13.90 -30.45
N SER A 4 -4.27 -14.49 -29.99
CA SER A 4 -5.39 -13.75 -29.40
C SER A 4 -4.99 -13.31 -28.00
N ILE A 5 -4.76 -12.01 -27.81
CA ILE A 5 -4.54 -11.42 -26.49
C ILE A 5 -5.89 -11.45 -25.77
N LYS A 6 -6.03 -12.34 -24.79
CA LYS A 6 -7.17 -12.30 -23.87
C LYS A 6 -7.08 -11.01 -23.07
N SER A 7 -7.85 -10.02 -23.47
CA SER A 7 -8.18 -8.85 -22.69
C SER A 7 -8.70 -9.29 -21.32
N LEU A 8 -7.92 -9.07 -20.26
CA LEU A 8 -8.40 -9.18 -18.90
C LEU A 8 -9.29 -7.97 -18.60
N THR A 9 -10.59 -8.16 -18.76
CA THR A 9 -11.60 -7.31 -18.16
C THR A 9 -11.58 -7.54 -16.64
N LEU A 10 -10.93 -6.64 -15.90
CA LEU A 10 -11.17 -6.50 -14.47
C LEU A 10 -12.56 -5.87 -14.31
N SER A 11 -13.54 -6.71 -13.97
CA SER A 11 -14.90 -6.27 -13.67
C SER A 11 -15.12 -6.30 -12.15
N SER A 12 -14.93 -5.17 -11.49
CA SER A 12 -16.03 -4.52 -10.76
C SER A 12 -15.62 -3.15 -10.22
N PRO A 13 -16.58 -2.21 -10.10
CA PRO A 13 -16.33 -0.82 -9.83
C PRO A 13 -16.48 -0.51 -8.34
N ALA A 14 -15.45 0.07 -7.73
CA ALA A 14 -15.67 0.95 -6.59
C ALA A 14 -15.84 2.36 -7.16
N ASN A 15 -17.06 2.85 -7.05
CA ASN A 15 -17.54 4.10 -7.61
C ASN A 15 -16.82 5.28 -6.95
N ILE A 16 -16.06 6.06 -7.72
CA ILE A 16 -15.40 7.29 -7.26
C ILE A 16 -16.27 8.48 -7.71
N PRO A 17 -16.74 9.33 -6.80
CA PRO A 17 -17.01 10.72 -7.11
C PRO A 17 -15.70 11.52 -6.99
N ALA A 18 -15.43 12.26 -8.06
CA ALA A 18 -14.23 13.04 -8.33
C ALA A 18 -14.04 14.25 -7.38
N GLN A 19 -12.75 14.48 -7.07
CA GLN A 19 -12.01 15.75 -7.04
C GLN A 19 -12.47 16.88 -6.10
N GLU A 20 -11.53 17.39 -5.28
CA GLU A 20 -10.98 18.73 -5.53
C GLU A 20 -9.58 18.92 -4.92
N LYS A 21 -8.78 19.72 -5.61
CA LYS A 21 -7.33 19.87 -5.50
C LYS A 21 -7.03 21.15 -4.70
N LEU A 22 -6.45 21.07 -3.50
CA LEU A 22 -6.04 22.26 -2.77
C LEU A 22 -4.60 22.23 -2.24
N ARG A 23 -3.92 23.30 -2.62
CA ARG A 23 -2.49 23.65 -2.49
C ARG A 23 -2.04 23.75 -1.03
N LEU A 24 -0.88 23.17 -0.73
CA LEU A 24 -0.13 23.45 0.51
C LEU A 24 0.52 24.84 0.44
N GLY A 25 0.25 25.67 1.44
CA GLY A 25 1.07 26.81 1.81
C GLY A 25 1.61 26.57 3.22
N ASN A 26 2.91 26.30 3.34
CA ASN A 26 3.59 26.16 4.63
C ASN A 26 3.89 27.55 5.22
N SER A 27 3.59 27.72 6.50
CA SER A 27 4.31 28.67 7.35
C SER A 27 4.46 28.07 8.74
N LEU A 28 5.70 27.67 9.03
CA LEU A 28 6.20 27.34 10.36
C LEU A 28 6.55 28.64 11.07
N ALA A 29 6.03 28.83 12.28
CA ALA A 29 6.60 29.76 13.25
C ALA A 29 6.74 29.04 14.59
N SER A 30 8.00 28.84 14.97
CA SER A 30 8.45 28.29 16.24
C SER A 30 8.82 29.42 17.20
N SER A 31 8.54 29.24 18.50
CA SER A 31 9.41 29.76 19.56
C SER A 31 9.16 29.13 20.93
N PRO A 32 10.17 29.16 21.82
CA PRO A 32 10.41 28.14 22.84
C PRO A 32 10.49 28.67 24.29
N GLY A 33 10.69 27.75 25.24
CA GLY A 33 11.13 28.01 26.63
C GLY A 33 10.22 27.30 27.66
N ASN A 34 10.67 26.73 28.77
CA ASN A 34 11.98 26.70 29.40
C ASN A 34 12.01 25.61 30.52
N THR A 35 13.18 25.02 30.74
CA THR A 35 13.78 24.42 31.96
C THR A 35 12.94 23.67 33.02
N GLY A 36 13.23 22.38 33.15
CA GLY A 36 14.00 21.82 34.28
C GLY A 36 13.28 21.38 35.56
N SER A 37 13.15 20.07 35.77
CA SER A 37 13.19 19.46 37.12
C SER A 37 13.50 17.96 37.04
N SER A 38 14.58 17.54 37.70
CA SER A 38 14.97 16.14 37.85
C SER A 38 14.10 15.47 38.91
N ALA A 39 13.04 14.81 38.47
CA ALA A 39 12.41 13.72 39.19
C ALA A 39 12.73 12.44 38.40
N ALA A 40 13.02 11.34 39.09
CA ALA A 40 13.26 10.05 38.46
C ALA A 40 12.15 9.79 37.42
N GLU A 41 12.51 9.90 36.13
CA GLU A 41 11.60 9.68 35.01
C GLU A 41 11.24 8.19 35.03
N THR A 42 10.18 7.86 35.75
CA THR A 42 9.39 6.68 35.39
C THR A 42 8.79 7.02 34.04
N VAL A 43 9.49 6.65 32.97
CA VAL A 43 9.00 6.79 31.60
C VAL A 43 7.67 6.03 31.55
N SER A 44 6.57 6.78 31.58
CA SER A 44 5.23 6.24 31.42
C SER A 44 5.08 5.90 29.95
N ILE A 45 5.52 4.69 29.58
CA ILE A 45 5.30 4.14 28.26
C ILE A 45 3.79 4.01 28.10
N SER A 46 3.20 4.72 27.14
CA SER A 46 1.77 4.62 26.84
C SER A 46 1.40 3.16 26.56
N ASN A 47 0.16 2.74 26.86
CA ASN A 47 -0.27 1.37 26.60
C ASN A 47 -0.09 1.00 25.12
N SER A 48 -0.26 1.96 24.21
CA SER A 48 0.08 1.81 22.78
C SER A 48 1.56 1.55 22.55
N ALA A 49 2.46 2.26 23.23
CA ALA A 49 3.90 2.01 23.12
C ALA A 49 4.32 0.67 23.76
N ARG A 50 3.61 0.18 24.78
CA ARG A 50 3.78 -1.19 25.31
C ARG A 50 3.28 -2.24 24.33
N ALA A 51 2.15 -2.00 23.66
CA ALA A 51 1.65 -2.89 22.61
C ALA A 51 2.64 -2.97 21.42
N LEU A 52 3.21 -1.83 21.01
CA LEU A 52 4.25 -1.76 19.97
C LEU A 52 5.55 -2.47 20.40
N TYR A 53 5.95 -2.33 21.66
CA TYR A 53 7.11 -3.03 22.22
C TYR A 53 6.92 -4.55 22.24
N SER A 54 5.73 -5.02 22.66
CA SER A 54 5.38 -6.45 22.66
C SER A 54 5.34 -7.03 21.25
N LEU A 55 4.91 -6.26 20.25
CA LEU A 55 4.89 -6.69 18.84
C LEU A 55 6.31 -6.81 18.24
N GLY A 56 7.22 -5.91 18.62
CA GLY A 56 8.62 -5.94 18.19
C GLY A 56 9.46 -7.07 18.82
N HIS A 57 8.95 -7.74 19.85
CA HIS A 57 9.61 -8.86 20.55
C HIS A 57 8.94 -10.22 20.32
N ALA A 58 7.96 -10.30 19.42
CA ALA A 58 7.35 -11.56 18.97
C ALA A 58 8.27 -12.41 18.06
N GLY A 59 9.59 -12.32 18.27
CA GLY A 59 10.62 -13.00 17.48
C GLY A 59 10.86 -14.47 17.84
N GLU A 60 10.17 -15.02 18.85
CA GLU A 60 10.33 -16.41 19.29
C GLU A 60 8.98 -17.10 19.58
N GLN A 61 7.98 -16.90 18.72
CA GLN A 61 6.86 -17.84 18.62
C GLN A 61 7.02 -18.66 17.33
N PRO A 62 6.75 -19.99 17.37
CA PRO A 62 6.88 -20.82 16.19
C PRO A 62 6.05 -20.19 15.07
N ALA A 63 6.51 -20.28 13.82
CA ALA A 63 5.98 -19.64 12.61
C ALA A 63 4.47 -19.89 12.31
N SER A 64 3.74 -20.45 13.27
CA SER A 64 2.31 -20.66 13.35
C SER A 64 1.68 -20.03 14.61
N ALA A 65 1.94 -18.76 14.94
CA ALA A 65 0.80 -17.92 15.33
C ALA A 65 -0.11 -17.93 14.09
N SER A 66 -0.97 -18.95 14.03
CA SER A 66 -1.25 -19.67 12.78
C SER A 66 -1.81 -18.72 11.73
N ASP A 67 -1.49 -18.92 10.45
CA ASP A 67 -2.11 -18.20 9.33
C ASP A 67 -3.65 -18.05 9.50
N ASN A 68 -4.31 -19.07 10.07
CA ASN A 68 -5.71 -19.03 10.47
C ASN A 68 -6.08 -17.94 11.50
N GLN A 69 -5.22 -17.69 12.49
CA GLN A 69 -5.40 -16.62 13.48
C GLN A 69 -5.27 -15.25 12.83
N ALA A 70 -4.29 -15.05 11.93
CA ALA A 70 -4.16 -13.81 11.18
C ALA A 70 -5.38 -13.58 10.27
N LYS A 71 -5.81 -14.62 9.54
CA LYS A 71 -7.04 -14.62 8.72
C LYS A 71 -8.27 -14.30 9.56
N ALA A 72 -8.39 -14.89 10.75
CA ALA A 72 -9.50 -14.64 11.67
C ALA A 72 -9.48 -13.20 12.22
N ALA A 73 -8.31 -12.68 12.62
CA ALA A 73 -8.15 -11.31 13.09
C ALA A 73 -8.51 -10.29 11.99
N TYR A 74 -8.04 -10.53 10.76
CA TYR A 74 -8.40 -9.72 9.61
C TYR A 74 -9.91 -9.75 9.35
N ALA A 75 -10.50 -10.94 9.25
CA ALA A 75 -11.94 -11.09 8.97
C ALA A 75 -12.82 -10.53 10.09
N LYS A 76 -12.38 -10.61 11.34
CA LYS A 76 -13.06 -9.95 12.46
C LYS A 76 -12.94 -8.43 12.35
N GLY A 77 -11.73 -7.89 12.20
CA GLY A 77 -11.53 -6.44 12.08
C GLY A 77 -12.34 -5.83 10.94
N GLN A 78 -12.35 -6.45 9.75
CA GLN A 78 -13.17 -5.96 8.63
C GLN A 78 -14.67 -5.96 8.94
N ARG A 79 -15.18 -6.97 9.65
CA ARG A 79 -16.58 -7.01 10.09
C ARG A 79 -16.89 -5.93 11.11
N ASP A 80 -16.05 -5.79 12.15
CA ASP A 80 -16.23 -4.77 13.18
C ASP A 80 -16.25 -3.36 12.58
N ILE A 81 -15.38 -3.09 11.60
CA ILE A 81 -15.32 -1.81 10.87
C ILE A 81 -16.60 -1.58 10.04
N TYR A 82 -17.07 -2.61 9.34
CA TYR A 82 -18.28 -2.53 8.53
C TYR A 82 -19.53 -2.30 9.40
N ASP A 83 -19.68 -3.09 10.46
CA ASP A 83 -20.81 -3.02 11.40
C ASP A 83 -20.84 -1.66 12.10
N PHE A 84 -19.68 -1.14 12.52
CA PHE A 84 -19.60 0.21 13.09
C PHE A 84 -19.96 1.29 12.07
N GLY A 85 -19.52 1.16 10.81
CA GLY A 85 -19.89 2.08 9.73
C GLY A 85 -21.42 2.12 9.51
N LEU A 86 -22.09 0.95 9.54
CA LEU A 86 -23.55 0.86 9.49
C LEU A 86 -24.20 1.53 10.70
N LEU A 87 -23.75 1.23 11.92
CA LEU A 87 -24.26 1.85 13.15
C LEU A 87 -24.22 3.38 13.08
N ILE A 88 -23.07 3.94 12.66
CA ILE A 88 -22.88 5.38 12.55
C ILE A 88 -23.71 6.00 11.41
N GLY A 89 -23.94 5.24 10.33
CA GLY A 89 -24.82 5.62 9.22
C GLY A 89 -26.30 5.65 9.60
N GLU A 90 -26.75 4.70 10.42
CA GLU A 90 -28.14 4.62 10.89
C GLU A 90 -28.50 5.73 11.90
N GLY A 91 -27.51 6.23 12.65
CA GLY A 91 -27.75 7.26 13.66
C GLY A 91 -28.31 6.74 15.00
N ASN A 92 -28.51 5.42 15.14
CA ASN A 92 -29.10 4.78 16.30
C ASN A 92 -28.05 4.45 17.38
N TYR A 93 -27.31 5.45 17.86
CA TYR A 93 -26.26 5.26 18.87
C TYR A 93 -26.27 6.36 19.93
N SER A 94 -25.83 5.99 21.13
CA SER A 94 -25.45 6.95 22.16
C SER A 94 -23.97 7.25 22.03
N LYS A 95 -23.61 8.53 21.85
CA LYS A 95 -22.20 8.93 21.76
C LYS A 95 -21.39 8.51 22.99
N GLN A 96 -22.01 8.53 24.17
CA GLN A 96 -21.34 8.18 25.42
C GLN A 96 -20.91 6.70 25.46
N ASP A 97 -21.66 5.83 24.79
CA ASP A 97 -21.38 4.39 24.76
C ASP A 97 -20.22 4.05 23.82
N LEU A 98 -19.92 4.95 22.87
CA LEU A 98 -18.85 4.80 21.88
C LEU A 98 -17.53 5.44 22.31
N LEU A 99 -17.52 6.13 23.47
CA LEU A 99 -16.32 6.75 24.02
C LEU A 99 -15.56 5.76 24.93
N PRO A 100 -14.23 5.91 25.04
CA PRO A 100 -13.45 5.05 25.92
C PRO A 100 -13.83 5.28 27.38
N LYS A 101 -14.02 4.20 28.13
CA LYS A 101 -14.31 4.24 29.57
C LYS A 101 -13.03 4.47 30.35
N THR A 102 -12.61 5.73 30.46
CA THR A 102 -11.33 6.11 31.06
C THR A 102 -11.41 7.50 31.68
N ASP A 103 -10.65 7.71 32.75
CA ASP A 103 -10.46 9.03 33.37
C ASP A 103 -9.28 9.79 32.75
N ASN A 104 -8.55 9.17 31.81
CA ASN A 104 -7.42 9.82 31.14
C ASN A 104 -7.94 10.84 30.10
N PRO A 105 -7.66 12.14 30.27
CA PRO A 105 -8.17 13.18 29.39
C PRO A 105 -7.66 13.05 27.95
N ASP A 106 -6.41 12.62 27.75
CA ASP A 106 -5.83 12.46 26.42
C ASP A 106 -6.47 11.29 25.67
N ARG A 107 -6.77 10.21 26.39
CA ARG A 107 -7.45 9.04 25.82
C ARG A 107 -8.89 9.36 25.45
N LEU A 108 -9.59 10.12 26.30
CA LEU A 108 -10.94 10.59 26.02
C LEU A 108 -10.96 11.55 24.82
N ALA A 109 -9.99 12.45 24.72
CA ALA A 109 -9.87 13.38 23.59
C ALA A 109 -9.64 12.63 22.28
N LEU A 110 -8.77 11.63 22.26
CA LEU A 110 -8.53 10.78 21.08
C LEU A 110 -9.81 10.05 20.66
N GLY A 111 -10.50 9.38 21.59
CA GLY A 111 -11.76 8.69 21.29
C GLY A 111 -12.85 9.63 20.77
N GLN A 112 -12.94 10.84 21.32
CA GLN A 112 -13.87 11.86 20.85
C GLN A 112 -13.53 12.33 19.43
N GLN A 113 -12.26 12.58 19.12
CA GLN A 113 -11.81 12.94 17.77
C GLN A 113 -12.11 11.83 16.75
N SER A 114 -11.86 10.57 17.12
CA SER A 114 -12.15 9.42 16.26
C SER A 114 -13.65 9.26 16.00
N LEU A 115 -14.48 9.46 17.03
CA LEU A 115 -15.94 9.41 16.89
C LEU A 115 -16.46 10.55 16.02
N ASP A 116 -15.98 11.78 16.23
CA ASP A 116 -16.37 12.92 15.42
C ASP A 116 -15.94 12.77 13.96
N TYR A 117 -14.78 12.17 13.70
CA TYR A 117 -14.33 11.79 12.36
C TYR A 117 -15.32 10.80 11.72
N ALA A 118 -15.65 9.70 12.41
CA ALA A 118 -16.58 8.70 11.89
C ALA A 118 -17.99 9.28 11.60
N ILE A 119 -18.53 10.09 12.52
CA ILE A 119 -19.80 10.79 12.35
C ILE A 119 -19.72 11.80 11.21
N GLY A 120 -18.58 12.46 11.03
CA GLY A 120 -18.35 13.37 9.91
C GLY A 120 -18.51 12.67 8.57
N LEU A 121 -17.94 11.46 8.43
CA LEU A 121 -18.01 10.66 7.22
C LEU A 121 -19.42 10.17 6.88
N SER A 122 -20.28 9.90 7.87
CA SER A 122 -21.64 9.40 7.61
C SER A 122 -22.66 10.45 7.20
N ARG A 123 -22.32 11.75 7.33
CA ARG A 123 -23.22 12.86 6.97
C ARG A 123 -23.43 12.95 5.45
N GLN A 124 -24.54 13.56 5.07
CA GLN A 124 -24.85 13.90 3.67
C GLN A 124 -25.05 15.43 3.55
N PRO A 125 -24.13 16.16 2.90
CA PRO A 125 -22.86 15.69 2.34
C PRO A 125 -21.84 15.29 3.44
N PRO A 126 -20.85 14.44 3.12
CA PRO A 126 -19.81 14.05 4.07
C PRO A 126 -19.06 15.28 4.57
N LYS A 127 -18.81 15.32 5.88
CA LYS A 127 -17.95 16.33 6.49
C LYS A 127 -16.62 15.69 6.84
N HIS A 128 -15.63 15.89 5.98
CA HIS A 128 -14.26 15.45 6.22
C HIS A 128 -13.65 16.30 7.35
N GLY A 129 -13.48 15.68 8.52
CA GLY A 129 -12.66 16.20 9.62
C GLY A 129 -11.24 15.66 9.56
N PRO A 130 -10.29 16.23 10.33
CA PRO A 130 -8.95 15.66 10.46
C PRO A 130 -9.05 14.25 11.05
N ASN A 131 -8.31 13.30 10.48
CA ASN A 131 -8.20 11.97 11.04
C ASN A 131 -7.17 12.00 12.18
N PRO A 132 -7.50 11.59 13.41
CA PRO A 132 -6.55 11.62 14.53
C PRO A 132 -5.34 10.68 14.34
N PHE A 133 -5.41 9.74 13.39
CA PHE A 133 -4.31 8.83 13.05
C PHE A 133 -3.52 9.26 11.81
N GLU A 134 -3.80 10.44 11.25
CA GLU A 134 -3.14 10.94 10.04
C GLU A 134 -1.61 10.93 10.16
N GLY A 135 -0.93 10.37 9.16
CA GLY A 135 0.53 10.32 9.10
C GLY A 135 1.18 9.24 9.99
N MET A 136 0.39 8.41 10.69
CA MET A 136 0.94 7.24 11.36
C MET A 136 1.46 6.18 10.38
N ALA A 137 2.47 5.43 10.80
CA ALA A 137 3.01 4.32 10.03
C ALA A 137 2.00 3.18 9.91
N ARG A 138 1.97 2.50 8.75
CA ARG A 138 1.07 1.39 8.47
C ARG A 138 1.02 0.34 9.57
N ASN A 139 2.19 -0.13 10.04
CA ASN A 139 2.25 -1.15 11.09
C ASN A 139 1.52 -0.73 12.38
N SER A 140 1.60 0.56 12.75
CA SER A 140 0.89 1.09 13.92
C SER A 140 -0.60 1.18 13.67
N LEU A 141 -1.01 1.62 12.48
CA LEU A 141 -2.42 1.69 12.10
C LEU A 141 -3.06 0.30 12.10
N SER A 142 -2.42 -0.69 11.49
CA SER A 142 -2.94 -2.05 11.41
C SER A 142 -2.98 -2.73 12.77
N ALA A 143 -2.03 -2.42 13.65
CA ALA A 143 -2.09 -2.86 15.04
C ALA A 143 -3.33 -2.30 15.77
N VAL A 144 -3.77 -1.07 15.48
CA VAL A 144 -5.01 -0.51 16.04
C VAL A 144 -6.24 -1.16 15.41
N VAL A 145 -6.29 -1.25 14.08
CA VAL A 145 -7.47 -1.75 13.34
C VAL A 145 -7.82 -3.19 13.71
N TYR A 146 -6.80 -4.05 13.83
CA TYR A 146 -6.99 -5.47 14.11
C TYR A 146 -6.78 -5.83 15.59
N ASP A 147 -6.74 -4.82 16.48
CA ASP A 147 -6.70 -5.06 17.92
C ASP A 147 -8.02 -5.62 18.44
N ASP A 148 -7.92 -6.72 19.19
CA ASP A 148 -9.03 -7.38 19.88
C ASP A 148 -8.84 -7.38 21.41
N SER A 149 -7.87 -6.63 21.92
CA SER A 149 -7.63 -6.53 23.38
C SER A 149 -8.70 -5.69 24.09
N GLY A 150 -9.43 -4.87 23.33
CA GLY A 150 -10.37 -3.89 23.88
C GLY A 150 -9.68 -2.60 24.33
N ASP A 151 -8.39 -2.46 24.06
CA ASP A 151 -7.65 -1.22 24.32
C ASP A 151 -8.22 -0.08 23.48
N TYR A 152 -8.60 -0.36 22.22
CA TYR A 152 -9.17 0.60 21.27
C TYR A 152 -10.69 0.50 21.13
N THR A 153 -11.34 1.66 21.07
CA THR A 153 -12.78 1.78 20.77
C THR A 153 -13.04 1.50 19.29
N GLU A 154 -14.27 1.11 18.96
CA GLU A 154 -14.69 0.91 17.57
C GLU A 154 -14.48 2.17 16.71
N ALA A 155 -14.71 3.35 17.27
CA ALA A 155 -14.48 4.63 16.61
C ALA A 155 -12.99 4.84 16.26
N GLU A 156 -12.09 4.50 17.18
CA GLU A 156 -10.65 4.62 16.96
C GLU A 156 -10.15 3.63 15.90
N ARG A 157 -10.64 2.38 15.94
CA ARG A 157 -10.33 1.39 14.89
C ARG A 157 -10.85 1.86 13.53
N TYR A 158 -12.05 2.42 13.49
CA TYR A 158 -12.64 2.99 12.27
C TYR A 158 -11.83 4.17 11.72
N ALA A 159 -11.38 5.08 12.59
CA ALA A 159 -10.53 6.19 12.19
C ALA A 159 -9.15 5.71 11.68
N ALA A 160 -8.50 4.77 12.38
CA ALA A 160 -7.24 4.17 11.94
C ALA A 160 -7.38 3.46 10.58
N TYR A 161 -8.49 2.76 10.36
CA TYR A 161 -8.82 2.14 9.08
C TYR A 161 -9.00 3.18 7.97
N GLY A 162 -9.65 4.31 8.27
CA GLY A 162 -9.78 5.42 7.34
C GLY A 162 -8.42 5.98 6.88
N GLU A 163 -7.41 6.04 7.76
CA GLU A 163 -6.07 6.46 7.37
C GLU A 163 -5.36 5.37 6.52
N LEU A 164 -5.52 4.08 6.84
CA LEU A 164 -5.02 2.99 6.00
C LEU A 164 -5.58 3.10 4.57
N GLN A 165 -6.89 3.27 4.43
CA GLN A 165 -7.52 3.44 3.13
C GLN A 165 -6.96 4.66 2.38
N ARG A 166 -6.81 5.80 3.06
CA ARG A 166 -6.22 7.00 2.46
C ARG A 166 -4.78 6.77 1.96
N GLN A 167 -3.97 6.04 2.73
CA GLN A 167 -2.61 5.68 2.34
C GLN A 167 -2.61 4.73 1.12
N ASP A 168 -3.50 3.74 1.11
CA ASP A 168 -3.65 2.78 0.00
C ASP A 168 -4.10 3.48 -1.28
N GLU A 169 -5.13 4.32 -1.19
CA GLU A 169 -5.63 5.13 -2.30
C GLU A 169 -4.52 6.02 -2.87
N THR A 170 -3.75 6.68 -2.00
CA THR A 170 -2.64 7.54 -2.42
C THR A 170 -1.56 6.74 -3.15
N TYR A 171 -1.17 5.59 -2.58
CA TYR A 171 -0.15 4.71 -3.15
C TYR A 171 -0.59 4.17 -4.52
N PHE A 172 -1.74 3.52 -4.58
CA PHE A 172 -2.24 2.88 -5.79
C PHE A 172 -2.66 3.87 -6.88
N SER A 173 -3.20 5.03 -6.52
CA SER A 173 -3.47 6.09 -7.51
C SER A 173 -2.18 6.55 -8.18
N SER A 174 -1.11 6.73 -7.41
CA SER A 174 0.20 7.11 -7.95
C SER A 174 0.84 5.99 -8.78
N LEU A 175 0.61 4.74 -8.39
CA LEU A 175 1.12 3.56 -9.09
C LEU A 175 0.39 3.40 -10.43
N TYR A 176 -0.93 3.34 -10.43
CA TYR A 176 -1.75 3.13 -11.62
C TYR A 176 -1.73 4.31 -12.59
N ALA A 177 -1.41 5.53 -12.14
CA ALA A 177 -1.15 6.65 -13.05
C ALA A 177 0.01 6.37 -14.03
N LYS A 178 0.88 5.39 -13.74
CA LYS A 178 1.99 4.98 -14.60
C LYS A 178 1.65 3.82 -15.55
N ILE A 179 0.41 3.30 -15.50
CA ILE A 179 0.03 2.17 -16.34
C ILE A 179 0.06 2.55 -17.81
N THR A 180 0.52 1.63 -18.64
CA THR A 180 0.58 1.81 -20.08
C THR A 180 -0.26 0.75 -20.78
N ASN A 181 -1.06 1.16 -21.77
CA ASN A 181 -1.84 0.24 -22.59
C ASN A 181 -0.91 -0.49 -23.57
N GLY A 182 -0.47 -1.69 -23.20
CA GLY A 182 0.41 -2.51 -24.02
C GLY A 182 1.87 -2.04 -24.05
N GLY A 183 2.29 -1.22 -23.09
CA GLY A 183 3.69 -0.81 -22.91
C GLY A 183 4.35 -1.50 -21.72
N ASP A 184 5.50 -0.96 -21.30
CA ASP A 184 6.27 -1.46 -20.16
C ASP A 184 5.55 -1.18 -18.83
N ASN A 185 5.02 -2.24 -18.21
CA ASN A 185 4.34 -2.18 -16.92
C ASN A 185 5.17 -2.79 -15.78
N ARG A 186 6.49 -2.98 -15.96
CA ARG A 186 7.37 -3.55 -14.93
C ARG A 186 7.30 -2.80 -13.60
N GLN A 187 7.21 -1.47 -13.65
CA GLN A 187 7.10 -0.64 -12.44
C GLN A 187 5.79 -0.87 -11.68
N ILE A 188 4.71 -1.22 -12.38
CA ILE A 188 3.41 -1.52 -11.76
C ILE A 188 3.50 -2.82 -10.96
N PHE A 189 3.92 -3.90 -11.61
CA PHE A 189 4.02 -5.20 -10.94
C PHE A 189 5.06 -5.20 -9.84
N LYS A 190 6.20 -4.52 -10.03
CA LYS A 190 7.17 -4.33 -8.95
C LYS A 190 6.55 -3.55 -7.79
N GLY A 191 5.83 -2.47 -8.04
CA GLY A 191 5.17 -1.69 -6.99
C GLY A 191 4.11 -2.49 -6.22
N ILE A 192 3.39 -3.39 -6.88
CA ILE A 192 2.44 -4.30 -6.21
C ILE A 192 3.19 -5.30 -5.31
N LEU A 193 4.32 -5.85 -5.77
CA LEU A 193 5.15 -6.74 -4.97
C LEU A 193 5.75 -6.04 -3.75
N ASP A 194 6.35 -4.85 -3.95
CA ASP A 194 6.94 -4.06 -2.88
C ASP A 194 5.87 -3.74 -1.82
N TYR A 195 4.69 -3.31 -2.25
CA TYR A 195 3.56 -3.05 -1.35
C TYR A 195 3.16 -4.30 -0.57
N PHE A 196 2.98 -5.43 -1.26
CA PHE A 196 2.60 -6.68 -0.61
C PHE A 196 3.65 -7.16 0.40
N ASP A 197 4.93 -7.02 0.07
CA ASP A 197 6.04 -7.42 0.93
C ASP A 197 6.12 -6.57 2.21
N ASP A 198 5.72 -5.31 2.14
CA ASP A 198 5.68 -4.37 3.28
C ASP A 198 4.43 -4.51 4.17
N LEU A 199 3.43 -5.30 3.76
CA LEU A 199 2.21 -5.48 4.55
C LEU A 199 2.47 -6.22 5.90
N PRO A 200 1.79 -5.81 6.98
CA PRO A 200 1.66 -6.60 8.21
C PRO A 200 1.09 -7.99 7.94
N VAL A 201 1.47 -8.97 8.79
CA VAL A 201 1.02 -10.37 8.67
C VAL A 201 -0.50 -10.50 8.62
N VAL A 202 -1.22 -9.73 9.45
CA VAL A 202 -2.69 -9.73 9.47
C VAL A 202 -3.27 -9.26 8.14
N GLU A 203 -2.70 -8.25 7.51
CA GLU A 203 -3.17 -7.77 6.20
C GLU A 203 -2.79 -8.71 5.06
N LYS A 204 -1.58 -9.28 5.09
CA LYS A 204 -1.15 -10.30 4.11
C LYS A 204 -2.10 -11.50 4.08
N SER A 205 -2.66 -11.85 5.23
CA SER A 205 -3.58 -12.98 5.37
C SER A 205 -4.88 -12.82 4.58
N ALA A 206 -5.23 -11.60 4.16
CA ALA A 206 -6.38 -11.31 3.31
C ALA A 206 -6.18 -11.74 1.85
N TYR A 207 -4.92 -11.94 1.44
CA TYR A 207 -4.59 -12.30 0.07
C TYR A 207 -4.61 -13.83 -0.10
N PRO A 208 -5.01 -14.32 -1.30
CA PRO A 208 -5.01 -15.74 -1.55
C PRO A 208 -3.59 -16.32 -1.52
N ASP A 209 -3.50 -17.60 -1.17
CA ASP A 209 -2.23 -18.32 -1.19
C ASP A 209 -1.62 -18.25 -2.61
N GLY A 210 -0.32 -17.95 -2.69
CA GLY A 210 0.38 -17.77 -3.97
C GLY A 210 0.13 -16.43 -4.67
N PHE A 211 -0.58 -15.47 -4.05
CA PHE A 211 -0.76 -14.12 -4.60
C PHE A 211 0.58 -13.49 -5.03
N ARG A 212 1.57 -13.50 -4.13
CA ARG A 212 2.91 -12.96 -4.39
C ARG A 212 3.57 -13.62 -5.60
N ASP A 213 3.49 -14.95 -5.69
CA ASP A 213 4.09 -15.71 -6.78
C ASP A 213 3.39 -15.43 -8.11
N SER A 214 2.07 -15.25 -8.09
CA SER A 214 1.29 -14.86 -9.26
C SER A 214 1.73 -13.49 -9.80
N ILE A 215 1.83 -12.48 -8.93
CA ILE A 215 2.33 -11.16 -9.33
C ILE A 215 3.80 -11.22 -9.75
N GLY A 216 4.61 -12.06 -9.08
CA GLY A 216 6.00 -12.32 -9.43
C GLY A 216 6.15 -12.87 -10.85
N GLY A 217 5.29 -13.82 -11.25
CA GLY A 217 5.26 -14.35 -12.61
C GLY A 217 4.96 -13.28 -13.65
N LEU A 218 3.95 -12.42 -13.39
CA LEU A 218 3.61 -11.30 -14.28
C LEU A 218 4.75 -10.28 -14.39
N TYR A 219 5.44 -10.02 -13.28
CA TYR A 219 6.62 -9.15 -13.29
C TYR A 219 7.74 -9.73 -14.17
N GLN A 220 7.99 -11.04 -14.10
CA GLN A 220 8.98 -11.71 -14.94
C GLN A 220 8.59 -11.69 -16.41
N GLU A 221 7.32 -11.96 -16.75
CA GLU A 221 6.83 -11.85 -18.13
C GLU A 221 7.07 -10.44 -18.71
N GLN A 222 6.84 -9.39 -17.90
CA GLN A 222 7.15 -8.02 -18.30
C GLN A 222 8.65 -7.77 -18.49
N ILE A 223 9.53 -8.42 -17.70
CA ILE A 223 10.98 -8.36 -17.92
C ILE A 223 11.37 -9.08 -19.21
N GLU A 224 10.76 -10.21 -19.52
CA GLU A 224 11.03 -10.94 -20.76
C GLU A 224 10.55 -10.20 -22.01
N GLN A 225 9.48 -9.40 -21.88
CA GLN A 225 8.92 -8.64 -23.00
C GLN A 225 9.54 -7.25 -23.16
N TRP A 226 9.79 -6.54 -22.05
CA TRP A 226 10.21 -5.14 -22.01
C TRP A 226 11.55 -4.91 -21.33
N GLY A 227 12.24 -5.98 -20.95
CA GLY A 227 13.59 -5.92 -20.39
C GLY A 227 14.61 -5.41 -21.40
N PRO A 228 15.78 -4.94 -20.92
CA PRO A 228 16.84 -4.45 -21.81
C PRO A 228 17.21 -5.45 -22.90
N LEU A 229 17.32 -6.74 -22.55
CA LEU A 229 17.64 -7.82 -23.48
C LEU A 229 16.53 -8.04 -24.52
N ALA A 230 15.27 -7.94 -24.12
CA ALA A 230 14.11 -8.08 -25.02
C ALA A 230 14.07 -6.96 -26.05
N LEU A 231 14.26 -5.72 -25.59
CA LEU A 231 14.31 -4.53 -26.44
C LEU A 231 15.50 -4.59 -27.40
N ILE A 232 16.68 -5.02 -26.92
CA ILE A 232 17.84 -5.26 -27.79
C ILE A 232 17.45 -6.23 -28.90
N ARG A 233 16.94 -7.42 -28.55
CA ARG A 233 16.54 -8.47 -29.51
C ARG A 233 15.55 -7.95 -30.56
N GLN A 234 14.47 -7.31 -30.13
CA GLN A 234 13.49 -6.72 -31.05
C GLN A 234 14.11 -5.68 -31.99
N SER A 235 15.09 -4.91 -31.50
CA SER A 235 15.74 -3.86 -32.28
C SER A 235 16.78 -4.37 -33.29
N VAL A 236 17.27 -5.60 -33.12
CA VAL A 236 18.25 -6.23 -34.04
C VAL A 236 17.66 -7.30 -34.95
N GLU A 237 16.53 -7.93 -34.60
CA GLU A 237 15.88 -8.94 -35.46
C GLU A 237 15.63 -8.53 -36.92
N PRO A 238 15.03 -7.35 -37.22
CA PRO A 238 14.81 -6.95 -38.60
C PRO A 238 16.11 -6.73 -39.40
N TYR A 239 17.26 -6.59 -38.72
CA TYR A 239 18.57 -6.54 -39.37
C TYR A 239 19.11 -7.94 -39.69
N PHE A 240 18.76 -8.96 -38.90
CA PHE A 240 19.14 -10.34 -39.15
C PHE A 240 18.31 -10.98 -40.27
N GLU A 241 16.98 -10.83 -40.25
CA GLU A 241 16.11 -11.40 -41.29
C GLU A 241 16.38 -10.81 -42.67
N LYS A 242 16.48 -9.47 -42.78
CA LYS A 242 16.75 -8.78 -44.06
C LYS A 242 18.13 -9.11 -44.64
N ARG A 243 19.11 -9.46 -43.79
CA ARG A 243 20.48 -9.72 -44.22
C ARG A 243 20.73 -11.21 -44.49
N LEU A 244 19.99 -12.12 -43.87
CA LEU A 244 19.96 -13.56 -44.20
C LEU A 244 19.47 -13.81 -45.63
N ASP A 245 18.46 -13.08 -46.09
CA ASP A 245 18.00 -13.11 -47.50
C ASP A 245 19.06 -12.58 -48.48
N SER A 246 20.08 -11.85 -47.99
CA SER A 246 21.17 -11.29 -48.80
C SER A 246 22.53 -11.98 -48.59
N ALA A 247 22.62 -12.93 -47.66
CA ALA A 247 23.89 -13.47 -47.14
C ALA A 247 24.39 -14.70 -47.91
N ASP A 248 24.24 -14.71 -49.23
CA ASP A 248 24.85 -15.76 -50.05
C ASP A 248 26.33 -15.50 -50.36
N LYS A 249 26.94 -14.37 -49.93
CA LYS A 249 28.38 -14.11 -50.14
C LYS A 249 29.06 -13.33 -49.00
N THR A 250 30.17 -13.91 -48.52
CA THR A 250 31.28 -13.35 -47.71
C THR A 250 31.13 -13.15 -46.18
N GLY A 251 32.04 -13.78 -45.43
CA GLY A 251 32.14 -13.77 -43.95
C GLY A 251 32.45 -12.43 -43.28
N GLN A 252 32.75 -11.37 -44.04
CA GLN A 252 32.86 -9.99 -43.55
C GLN A 252 31.55 -9.46 -42.94
N SER A 253 30.42 -10.08 -43.29
CA SER A 253 29.07 -9.70 -42.84
C SER A 253 28.83 -9.97 -41.35
N VAL A 254 29.50 -11.00 -40.78
CA VAL A 254 29.24 -11.51 -39.42
C VAL A 254 29.95 -10.66 -38.35
N GLU A 255 31.19 -10.23 -38.58
CA GLU A 255 31.92 -9.35 -37.65
C GLU A 255 31.28 -7.96 -37.56
N ASN A 256 30.88 -7.39 -38.69
CA ASN A 256 30.18 -6.11 -38.73
C ASN A 256 28.79 -6.17 -38.06
N THR A 257 28.12 -7.34 -38.06
CA THR A 257 26.86 -7.52 -37.30
C THR A 257 27.13 -7.62 -35.81
N LEU A 258 28.17 -8.35 -35.40
CA LEU A 258 28.54 -8.44 -33.98
C LEU A 258 28.88 -7.07 -33.40
N GLN A 259 29.63 -6.27 -34.15
CA GLN A 259 30.03 -4.91 -33.73
C GLN A 259 28.83 -3.95 -33.68
N ALA A 260 27.93 -3.99 -34.66
CA ALA A 260 26.72 -3.18 -34.65
C ALA A 260 25.77 -3.55 -33.50
N VAL A 261 25.65 -4.85 -33.16
CA VAL A 261 24.89 -5.32 -31.99
C VAL A 261 25.53 -4.79 -30.71
N LEU A 262 26.86 -4.90 -30.57
CA LEU A 262 27.62 -4.40 -29.41
C LEU A 262 27.45 -2.89 -29.21
N GLU A 263 27.55 -2.09 -30.27
CA GLU A 263 27.35 -0.64 -30.19
C GLU A 263 25.92 -0.27 -29.77
N LYS A 264 24.91 -0.99 -30.27
CA LYS A 264 23.51 -0.79 -29.87
C LYS A 264 23.25 -1.19 -28.42
N VAL A 265 23.85 -2.29 -27.96
CA VAL A 265 23.81 -2.75 -26.56
C VAL A 265 24.43 -1.70 -25.63
N ILE A 266 25.55 -1.10 -26.04
CA ILE A 266 26.23 -0.04 -25.29
C ILE A 266 25.38 1.24 -25.26
N ALA A 267 24.79 1.65 -26.38
CA ALA A 267 23.94 2.84 -26.44
C ALA A 267 22.66 2.71 -25.59
N LEU A 268 22.04 1.53 -25.59
CA LEU A 268 20.84 1.24 -24.79
C LEU A 268 21.16 1.07 -23.30
N SER A 269 22.37 0.63 -22.93
CA SER A 269 22.78 0.52 -21.52
C SER A 269 23.18 1.86 -20.90
N SER A 270 23.55 2.84 -21.74
CA SER A 270 23.99 4.18 -21.33
C SER A 270 22.89 5.26 -21.40
N ALA A 271 21.73 4.98 -22.00
CA ALA A 271 20.57 5.88 -22.06
C ALA A 271 19.70 5.89 -20.79
N LYS A 272 20.30 5.65 -19.62
CA LYS A 272 19.60 5.57 -18.31
C LYS A 272 19.38 6.94 -17.69
#